data_AF-A0A3N4E3A8-F1
#
_entry.id   AF-A0A3N4E3A8-F1
#
_cell.length_a   1.000
_cell.length_b   1.000
_cell.length_c   1.000
_cell.angle_alpha   90.00
_cell.angle_beta   90.00
_cell.angle_gamma   90.00
#
_symmetry.space_group_name_H-M   'P 1'
#
loop_
_entity.id
_entity.type
_entity.pdbx_description
1 polymer ?
#
loop_
_entity_poly.entity_id
_entity_poly.type
_entity_poly.pdbx_seq_one_letter_code
_entity_poly.pdbx_strand_id
1 'polypeptide(L)'
;MMLIKDTEEWASHLFKHAELGDVRRTKRLIKISHQMASNIGSSIVNASGSQASIEGAYRFLRNDKVDADNIATAGLNSLLPALTLSNTILALEDTSTLCYRHNLTKELGHTGAYKQSSSKGMLAHTVLMVDAETEHTIGLGAQHRWCRKMKTLVLLTTENAASTKRKKVINGNARRKK
;
A
#
# COMPACT_ATOMS: atom_id res chain seq x y z
N MET A 1 -1.58 -27.09 5.94
CA MET A 1 -2.34 -26.13 5.12
C MET A 1 -2.83 -26.83 3.85
N MET A 2 -4.07 -26.58 3.40
CA MET A 2 -4.61 -27.18 2.18
C MET A 2 -4.29 -26.28 0.98
N LEU A 3 -3.55 -26.80 0.01
CA LEU A 3 -3.30 -26.13 -1.27
C LEU A 3 -4.60 -26.16 -2.09
N ILE A 4 -5.25 -25.01 -2.26
CA ILE A 4 -6.44 -24.88 -3.09
C ILE A 4 -6.00 -24.68 -4.54
N LYS A 5 -6.20 -25.71 -5.39
CA LYS A 5 -5.85 -25.66 -6.82
C LYS A 5 -6.94 -25.03 -7.67
N ASP A 6 -8.19 -25.18 -7.27
CA ASP A 6 -9.31 -24.57 -7.97
C ASP A 6 -9.34 -23.07 -7.69
N THR A 7 -9.28 -22.27 -8.75
CA THR A 7 -9.15 -20.81 -8.62
C THR A 7 -10.46 -20.15 -8.17
N GLU A 8 -11.61 -20.78 -8.39
CA GLU A 8 -12.91 -20.26 -7.93
C GLU A 8 -13.05 -20.52 -6.43
N GLU A 9 -12.72 -21.74 -5.98
CA GLU A 9 -12.65 -22.10 -4.57
C GLU A 9 -11.65 -21.21 -3.83
N TRP A 10 -10.46 -20.98 -4.41
CA TRP A 10 -9.44 -20.10 -3.83
C TRP A 10 -9.96 -18.67 -3.67
N ALA A 11 -10.58 -18.11 -4.71
CA ALA A 11 -11.10 -16.74 -4.66
C ALA A 11 -12.26 -16.60 -3.66
N SER A 12 -13.11 -17.63 -3.59
CA SER A 12 -14.20 -17.71 -2.62
C SER A 12 -13.65 -17.80 -1.20
N HIS A 13 -12.65 -18.65 -0.96
CA HIS A 13 -11.99 -18.80 0.34
C HIS A 13 -11.45 -17.46 0.85
N LEU A 14 -10.75 -16.70 0.00
CA LEU A 14 -10.19 -15.40 0.36
C LEU A 14 -11.25 -14.32 0.62
N PHE A 15 -12.29 -14.24 -0.21
CA PHE A 15 -13.10 -13.01 -0.32
C PHE A 15 -14.59 -13.16 -0.02
N LYS A 16 -15.10 -14.36 0.28
CA LYS A 16 -16.54 -14.57 0.57
C LYS A 16 -17.10 -13.72 1.71
N HIS A 17 -16.24 -13.32 2.65
CA HIS A 17 -16.61 -12.50 3.81
C HIS A 17 -16.18 -11.04 3.66
N ALA A 18 -15.83 -10.58 2.45
CA ALA A 18 -15.45 -9.19 2.24
C ALA A 18 -16.63 -8.23 2.47
N GLU A 19 -16.44 -7.26 3.36
CA GLU A 19 -17.43 -6.25 3.74
C GLU A 19 -17.36 -5.05 2.79
N LEU A 20 -18.02 -5.19 1.63
CA LEU A 20 -18.02 -4.14 0.59
C LEU A 20 -19.34 -3.34 0.56
N GLY A 21 -20.18 -3.46 1.59
CA GLY A 21 -21.47 -2.77 1.72
C GLY A 21 -22.58 -3.25 0.77
N ASP A 22 -22.32 -4.20 -0.11
CA ASP A 22 -23.33 -4.85 -0.97
C ASP A 22 -22.82 -6.23 -1.39
N VAL A 23 -23.63 -7.27 -1.17
CA VAL A 23 -23.30 -8.68 -1.52
C VAL A 23 -22.94 -8.87 -2.99
N ARG A 24 -23.48 -8.03 -3.89
CA ARG A 24 -23.16 -8.07 -5.32
C ARG A 24 -21.72 -7.64 -5.60
N ARG A 25 -21.15 -6.74 -4.79
CA ARG A 25 -19.74 -6.33 -4.89
C ARG A 25 -18.83 -7.46 -4.43
N THR A 26 -19.16 -8.14 -3.33
CA THR A 26 -18.42 -9.30 -2.85
C THR A 26 -18.43 -10.45 -3.86
N LYS A 27 -19.60 -10.77 -4.44
CA LYS A 27 -19.70 -11.74 -5.55
C LYS A 27 -18.86 -11.35 -6.76
N ARG A 28 -18.84 -10.04 -7.09
CA ARG A 28 -18.03 -9.51 -8.20
C ARG A 28 -16.53 -9.61 -7.91
N LEU A 29 -16.09 -9.32 -6.68
CA LEU A 29 -14.71 -9.47 -6.25
C LEU A 29 -14.25 -10.92 -6.43
N ILE A 30 -15.00 -11.89 -5.91
CA ILE A 30 -14.68 -13.32 -6.07
C ILE A 30 -14.53 -13.67 -7.55
N LYS A 31 -15.49 -13.26 -8.39
CA LYS A 31 -15.46 -13.54 -9.83
C LYS A 31 -14.21 -12.94 -10.51
N ILE A 32 -13.87 -11.69 -10.20
CA ILE A 32 -12.68 -11.04 -10.78
C ILE A 32 -11.41 -11.75 -10.31
N SER A 33 -11.29 -12.04 -9.01
CA SER A 33 -10.13 -12.72 -8.43
C SER A 33 -9.91 -14.11 -9.04
N HIS A 34 -10.98 -14.90 -9.16
CA HIS A 34 -10.96 -16.18 -9.86
C HIS A 34 -10.44 -16.01 -11.29
N GLN A 35 -11.07 -15.12 -12.07
CA GLN A 35 -10.70 -14.89 -13.47
C GLN A 35 -9.24 -14.48 -13.65
N MET A 36 -8.72 -13.60 -12.79
CA MET A 36 -7.32 -13.18 -12.82
C MET A 36 -6.39 -14.33 -12.41
N ALA A 37 -6.76 -15.13 -11.41
CA ALA A 37 -5.96 -16.26 -10.95
C ALA A 37 -5.93 -17.44 -11.96
N SER A 38 -7.01 -17.66 -12.71
CA SER A 38 -7.00 -18.66 -13.79
C SER A 38 -6.16 -18.21 -14.99
N ASN A 39 -5.86 -16.91 -15.12
CA ASN A 39 -5.21 -16.30 -16.28
C ASN A 39 -4.04 -15.39 -15.86
N ILE A 40 -3.15 -15.89 -15.00
CA ILE A 40 -2.04 -15.13 -14.41
C ILE A 40 -1.24 -14.40 -15.50
N GLY A 41 -0.95 -13.12 -15.28
CA GLY A 41 -0.18 -12.28 -16.20
C GLY A 41 -0.98 -11.69 -17.37
N SER A 42 -2.24 -12.10 -17.54
CA SER A 42 -3.11 -11.54 -18.57
C SER A 42 -3.74 -10.20 -18.16
N SER A 43 -4.15 -9.41 -19.16
CA SER A 43 -4.97 -8.21 -18.91
C SER A 43 -6.36 -8.59 -18.42
N ILE A 44 -7.05 -7.65 -17.76
CA ILE A 44 -8.46 -7.82 -17.33
C ILE A 44 -9.35 -8.23 -18.52
N VAL A 45 -9.09 -7.65 -19.70
CA VAL A 45 -9.85 -7.94 -20.92
C VAL A 45 -9.70 -9.41 -21.30
N ASN A 46 -8.47 -9.91 -21.38
CA ASN A 46 -8.18 -11.27 -21.81
C ASN A 46 -8.67 -12.31 -20.79
N ALA A 47 -8.56 -12.00 -19.49
CA ALA A 47 -8.95 -12.92 -18.42
C ALA A 47 -10.48 -12.96 -18.16
N SER A 48 -11.25 -11.96 -18.61
CA SER A 48 -12.68 -11.84 -18.31
C SER A 48 -13.60 -12.75 -19.12
N GLY A 49 -13.16 -13.24 -20.29
CA GLY A 49 -13.87 -14.20 -21.15
C GLY A 49 -15.16 -13.71 -21.83
N SER A 50 -15.75 -12.58 -21.42
CA SER A 50 -16.97 -12.01 -22.05
C SER A 50 -17.08 -10.50 -21.84
N GLN A 51 -17.77 -9.80 -22.74
CA GLN A 51 -17.96 -8.35 -22.67
C GLN A 51 -18.65 -7.89 -21.37
N ALA A 52 -19.67 -8.64 -20.91
CA ALA A 52 -20.35 -8.34 -19.66
C ALA A 52 -19.43 -8.50 -18.43
N SER A 53 -18.47 -9.43 -18.48
CA SER A 53 -17.50 -9.61 -17.40
C SER A 53 -16.43 -8.52 -17.42
N ILE A 54 -15.96 -8.12 -18.61
CA ILE A 54 -15.02 -7.00 -18.79
C ILE A 54 -15.60 -5.73 -18.18
N GLU A 55 -16.82 -5.35 -18.58
CA GLU A 55 -17.45 -4.14 -18.07
C GLU A 55 -17.72 -4.24 -16.56
N GLY A 56 -18.13 -5.42 -16.07
CA GLY A 56 -18.30 -5.67 -14.64
C GLY A 56 -17.00 -5.51 -13.85
N ALA A 57 -15.86 -5.95 -14.39
CA ALA A 57 -14.55 -5.82 -13.76
C ALA A 57 -14.11 -4.36 -13.69
N TYR A 58 -14.18 -3.62 -14.80
CA TYR A 58 -13.82 -2.20 -14.80
C TYR A 58 -14.76 -1.36 -13.94
N ARG A 59 -16.07 -1.64 -13.92
CA ARG A 59 -17.02 -0.98 -13.00
C ARG A 59 -16.68 -1.23 -11.54
N PHE A 60 -16.23 -2.44 -11.20
CA PHE A 60 -15.82 -2.77 -9.84
C PHE A 60 -14.56 -2.01 -9.43
N LEU A 61 -13.52 -2.01 -10.27
CA LEU A 61 -12.23 -1.38 -9.98
C LEU A 61 -12.30 0.14 -9.83
N ARG A 62 -13.27 0.79 -10.49
CA ARG A 62 -13.50 2.25 -10.39
C ARG A 62 -14.64 2.64 -9.45
N ASN A 63 -15.13 1.70 -8.63
CA ASN A 63 -16.26 1.94 -7.74
C ASN A 63 -15.77 2.63 -6.45
N ASP A 64 -16.19 3.88 -6.25
CA ASP A 64 -15.90 4.68 -5.07
C ASP A 64 -16.42 4.07 -3.75
N LYS A 65 -17.41 3.18 -3.83
CA LYS A 65 -17.97 2.45 -2.69
C LYS A 65 -17.25 1.13 -2.38
N VAL A 66 -16.18 0.82 -3.10
CA VAL A 66 -15.32 -0.35 -2.83
C VAL A 66 -14.01 0.14 -2.23
N ASP A 67 -13.82 -0.16 -0.95
CA ASP A 67 -12.57 0.16 -0.25
C ASP A 67 -11.55 -0.98 -0.43
N ALA A 68 -10.33 -0.64 -0.85
CA ALA A 68 -9.24 -1.57 -1.01
C ALA A 68 -8.74 -2.16 0.33
N ASP A 69 -8.94 -1.46 1.44
CA ASP A 69 -8.55 -1.95 2.77
C ASP A 69 -9.54 -3.03 3.26
N ASN A 70 -10.82 -2.94 2.90
CA ASN A 70 -11.79 -4.00 3.18
C ASN A 70 -11.50 -5.28 2.38
N ILE A 71 -10.96 -5.14 1.16
CA ILE A 71 -10.49 -6.30 0.36
C ILE A 71 -9.28 -6.95 1.04
N ALA A 72 -8.30 -6.16 1.47
CA ALA A 72 -7.11 -6.66 2.16
C ALA A 72 -7.48 -7.36 3.48
N THR A 73 -8.38 -6.76 4.26
CA THR A 73 -8.88 -7.30 5.52
C THR A 73 -9.59 -8.63 5.32
N ALA A 74 -10.41 -8.77 4.28
CA ALA A 74 -11.06 -10.04 3.95
C ALA A 74 -10.03 -11.15 3.67
N GLY A 75 -9.01 -10.83 2.86
CA GLY A 75 -7.90 -11.73 2.57
C GLY A 75 -7.18 -12.19 3.83
N LEU A 76 -6.82 -11.26 4.73
CA LEU A 76 -6.21 -11.57 6.01
C LEU A 76 -7.11 -12.47 6.88
N ASN A 77 -8.39 -12.13 7.01
CA ASN A 77 -9.33 -12.88 7.84
C ASN A 77 -9.50 -14.33 7.36
N SER A 78 -9.34 -14.59 6.07
CA SER A 78 -9.37 -15.94 5.52
C SER A 78 -8.21 -16.82 6.02
N LEU A 79 -7.11 -16.20 6.45
CA LEU A 79 -5.91 -16.91 6.93
C LEU A 79 -6.02 -17.33 8.40
N LEU A 80 -6.96 -16.75 9.16
CA LEU A 80 -7.06 -16.98 10.61
C LEU A 80 -7.07 -18.47 11.00
N PRO A 81 -7.82 -19.36 10.33
CA PRO A 81 -7.77 -20.79 10.65
C PRO A 81 -6.38 -21.40 10.45
N ALA A 82 -5.66 -21.02 9.39
CA ALA A 82 -4.31 -21.51 9.13
C ALA A 82 -3.32 -20.98 10.18
N LEU A 83 -3.43 -19.70 10.54
CA LEU A 83 -2.60 -19.08 11.58
C LEU A 83 -2.79 -19.74 12.95
N THR A 84 -4.01 -20.15 13.29
CA THR A 84 -4.28 -20.83 14.58
C THR A 84 -3.74 -22.26 14.65
N LEU A 85 -3.43 -22.88 13.50
CA LEU A 85 -2.87 -24.23 13.44
C LEU A 85 -1.33 -24.23 13.50
N SER A 86 -0.70 -23.11 13.18
CA SER A 86 0.75 -22.94 13.25
C SER A 86 1.21 -22.67 14.68
N ASN A 87 2.22 -23.41 15.14
CA ASN A 87 2.81 -23.19 16.47
C ASN A 87 3.64 -21.90 16.51
N THR A 88 4.43 -21.65 15.46
CA THR A 88 5.28 -20.47 15.32
C THR A 88 5.12 -19.90 13.92
N ILE A 89 4.86 -18.60 13.82
CA ILE A 89 4.70 -17.87 12.55
C ILE A 89 5.83 -16.86 12.42
N LEU A 90 6.47 -16.84 11.25
CA LEU A 90 7.39 -15.78 10.84
C LEU A 90 6.61 -14.71 10.08
N ALA A 91 6.66 -13.48 10.58
CA ALA A 91 6.12 -12.31 9.91
C ALA A 91 7.26 -11.59 9.17
N LEU A 92 7.41 -11.89 7.87
CA LEU A 92 8.45 -11.31 7.03
C LEU A 92 7.97 -9.96 6.50
N GLU A 93 8.68 -8.88 6.83
CA GLU A 93 8.29 -7.52 6.46
C GLU A 93 9.30 -6.90 5.50
N ASP A 94 8.80 -6.32 4.41
CA ASP A 94 9.62 -5.52 3.50
C ASP A 94 8.78 -4.44 2.79
N THR A 95 9.45 -3.42 2.25
CA THR A 95 8.81 -2.35 1.49
C THR A 95 9.23 -2.41 0.03
N SER A 96 8.26 -2.64 -0.85
CA SER A 96 8.45 -2.54 -2.30
C SER A 96 7.76 -1.30 -2.88
N THR A 97 8.02 -1.03 -4.16
CA THR A 97 7.49 0.13 -4.86
C THR A 97 6.70 -0.28 -6.10
N LEU A 98 5.47 0.23 -6.20
CA LEU A 98 4.64 0.13 -7.41
C LEU A 98 4.90 1.35 -8.31
N CYS A 99 5.65 1.17 -9.39
CA CYS A 99 6.08 2.24 -10.28
C CYS A 99 5.25 2.33 -11.57
N TYR A 100 4.86 3.55 -11.95
CA TYR A 100 4.09 3.85 -13.15
C TYR A 100 4.75 5.00 -13.93
N ARG A 101 4.53 5.02 -15.25
CA ARG A 101 5.05 6.06 -16.18
C ARG A 101 3.98 6.75 -17.03
N HIS A 102 2.71 6.36 -16.88
CA HIS A 102 1.60 6.93 -17.63
C HIS A 102 0.97 8.14 -16.89
N ASN A 103 -0.13 8.67 -17.41
CA ASN A 103 -0.71 9.94 -16.93
C ASN A 103 -1.09 9.96 -15.43
N LEU A 104 -1.34 8.80 -14.80
CA LEU A 104 -1.62 8.67 -13.37
C LEU A 104 -0.47 9.15 -12.48
N THR A 105 0.75 9.23 -13.00
CA THR A 105 1.92 9.75 -12.26
C THR A 105 1.71 11.14 -11.66
N LYS A 106 0.78 11.94 -12.20
CA LYS A 106 0.40 13.25 -11.64
C LYS A 106 -0.21 13.16 -10.23
N GLU A 107 -0.83 12.03 -9.89
CA GLU A 107 -1.53 11.77 -8.62
C GLU A 107 -0.68 10.91 -7.66
N LEU A 108 0.50 10.45 -8.10
CA LEU A 108 1.36 9.54 -7.34
C LEU A 108 2.59 10.23 -6.73
N GLY A 109 3.22 9.55 -5.76
CA GLY A 109 4.39 10.03 -5.05
C GLY A 109 5.72 9.70 -5.72
N HIS A 110 6.80 10.29 -5.23
CA HIS A 110 8.16 9.97 -5.66
C HIS A 110 8.62 8.63 -5.10
N THR A 111 9.23 7.82 -5.96
CA THR A 111 9.72 6.49 -5.61
C THR A 111 11.22 6.46 -5.31
N GLY A 112 11.98 7.43 -5.82
CA GLY A 112 13.42 7.59 -5.59
C GLY A 112 13.80 9.00 -5.15
N ALA A 113 15.11 9.26 -5.10
CA ALA A 113 15.67 10.58 -4.73
C ALA A 113 15.52 11.63 -5.85
N TYR A 114 15.41 11.20 -7.10
CA TYR A 114 15.33 12.10 -8.24
C TYR A 114 13.95 12.75 -8.36
N LYS A 115 13.86 14.03 -7.99
CA LYS A 115 12.60 14.78 -7.93
C LYS A 115 11.94 15.01 -9.30
N GLN A 116 12.71 15.00 -10.37
CA GLN A 116 12.23 15.21 -11.75
C GLN A 116 11.97 13.89 -12.50
N SER A 117 11.86 12.77 -11.78
CA SER A 117 11.55 11.48 -12.39
C SER A 117 10.18 11.51 -13.06
N SER A 118 10.12 11.05 -14.31
CA SER A 118 8.87 10.77 -15.04
C SER A 118 8.15 9.53 -14.50
N SER A 119 8.88 8.65 -13.81
CA SER A 119 8.30 7.52 -13.09
C SER A 119 7.94 7.92 -11.67
N LYS A 120 6.68 7.67 -11.28
CA LYS A 120 6.15 7.90 -9.94
C LYS A 120 5.31 6.72 -9.50
N GLY A 121 4.97 6.65 -8.22
CA GLY A 121 4.42 5.42 -7.67
C GLY A 121 3.95 5.51 -6.23
N MET A 122 3.64 4.34 -5.71
CA MET A 122 3.27 4.10 -4.32
C MET A 122 4.30 3.18 -3.67
N LEU A 123 4.51 3.35 -2.37
CA LEU A 123 5.20 2.35 -1.56
C LEU A 123 4.16 1.39 -1.00
N ALA A 124 4.52 0.12 -0.95
CA ALA A 124 3.72 -0.94 -0.34
C ALA A 124 4.61 -1.68 0.67
N HIS A 125 4.35 -1.43 1.95
CA HIS A 125 4.96 -2.18 3.05
C HIS A 125 4.09 -3.40 3.32
N THR A 126 4.66 -4.58 3.17
CA THR A 126 3.92 -5.84 3.16
C THR A 126 4.48 -6.78 4.22
N VAL A 127 3.59 -7.45 4.93
CA VAL A 127 3.92 -8.53 5.87
C VAL A 127 3.47 -9.85 5.27
N LEU A 128 4.41 -10.75 5.02
CA LEU A 128 4.16 -12.12 4.55
C LEU A 128 4.29 -13.09 5.73
N MET A 129 3.23 -13.83 6.02
CA MET A 129 3.19 -14.83 7.08
C MET A 129 3.63 -16.18 6.53
N VAL A 130 4.62 -16.78 7.19
CA VAL A 130 5.18 -18.10 6.86
C VAL A 130 5.17 -18.96 8.11
N ASP A 131 4.80 -20.23 7.96
CA ASP A 131 4.89 -21.20 9.04
C ASP A 131 6.37 -21.54 9.30
N ALA A 132 6.85 -21.35 10.53
CA ALA A 132 8.28 -21.44 10.83
C ALA A 132 8.82 -22.89 10.78
N GLU A 133 7.95 -23.88 10.93
CA GLU A 133 8.34 -25.30 11.00
C GLU A 133 8.30 -25.94 9.61
N THR A 134 7.23 -25.67 8.86
CA THR A 134 7.01 -26.26 7.52
C THR A 134 7.53 -25.38 6.39
N GLU A 135 7.93 -24.14 6.68
CA GLU A 135 8.37 -23.13 5.71
C GLU A 135 7.31 -22.75 4.66
N HIS A 136 6.06 -23.18 4.85
CA HIS A 136 4.99 -22.89 3.94
C HIS A 136 4.48 -21.45 4.10
N THR A 137 4.31 -20.77 2.97
CA THR A 137 3.66 -19.46 2.91
C THR A 137 2.19 -19.57 3.30
N ILE A 138 1.79 -18.95 4.41
CA ILE A 138 0.41 -18.89 4.86
C ILE A 138 -0.36 -17.84 4.06
N GLY A 139 0.20 -16.64 3.91
CA GLY A 139 -0.40 -15.57 3.13
C GLY A 139 0.01 -14.16 3.57
N LEU A 140 -0.70 -13.14 3.08
CA LEU A 140 -0.43 -11.75 3.42
C LEU A 140 -1.08 -11.37 4.76
N GLY A 141 -0.24 -11.00 5.72
CA GLY A 141 -0.62 -10.58 7.06
C GLY A 141 -1.08 -9.12 7.15
N ALA A 142 -0.44 -8.25 6.38
CA ALA A 142 -0.78 -6.84 6.29
C ALA A 142 -0.21 -6.23 5.01
N GLN A 143 -0.83 -5.15 4.55
CA GLN A 143 -0.26 -4.31 3.49
C GLN A 143 -0.63 -2.85 3.72
N HIS A 144 0.37 -2.01 3.98
CA HIS A 144 0.20 -0.57 4.07
C HIS A 144 0.69 0.09 2.79
N ARG A 145 -0.12 0.97 2.21
CA ARG A 145 0.12 1.60 0.91
C ARG A 145 0.09 3.12 1.06
N TRP A 146 1.11 3.80 0.54
CA TRP A 146 1.13 5.26 0.58
C TRP A 146 1.92 5.88 -0.57
N CYS A 147 1.56 7.12 -0.90
CA CYS A 147 2.38 7.98 -1.75
C CYS A 147 3.34 8.79 -0.87
N ARG A 148 4.64 8.80 -1.21
CA ARG A 148 5.61 9.68 -0.54
C ARG A 148 5.24 11.13 -0.80
N LYS A 149 4.99 11.89 0.27
CA LYS A 149 4.73 13.35 0.18
C LYS A 149 5.98 14.09 -0.25
N MET A 150 5.84 15.06 -1.15
CA MET A 150 6.88 16.06 -1.38
C MET A 150 7.00 16.94 -0.14
N LYS A 151 8.19 17.01 0.46
CA LYS A 151 8.50 18.12 1.37
C LYS A 151 8.65 19.37 0.52
N THR A 152 7.65 20.25 0.53
CA THR A 152 7.85 21.65 0.16
C THR A 152 8.78 22.24 1.21
N LEU A 153 10.04 22.51 0.85
CA LEU A 153 10.85 23.43 1.65
C LEU A 153 10.15 24.78 1.55
N VAL A 154 9.38 25.14 2.58
CA VAL A 154 9.01 26.54 2.76
C VAL A 154 10.34 27.25 3.04
N LEU A 155 10.86 27.96 2.04
CA LEU A 155 11.92 28.91 2.26
C LEU A 155 11.35 29.90 3.28
N LEU A 156 11.83 29.83 4.53
CA LEU A 156 11.63 30.90 5.50
C LEU A 156 12.24 32.15 4.85
N THR A 157 11.39 33.02 4.32
CA THR A 157 11.82 34.34 3.89
C THR A 157 12.43 35.02 5.11
N THR A 158 13.67 35.45 4.95
CA THR A 158 14.44 36.14 5.98
C THR A 158 13.86 37.52 6.23
N GLU A 159 12.77 37.61 6.99
CA GLU A 159 12.25 38.90 7.48
C GLU A 159 12.23 39.02 9.01
N ASN A 160 12.49 37.95 9.77
CA ASN A 160 12.42 37.99 11.24
C ASN A 160 13.75 37.79 11.99
N ALA A 161 14.91 37.95 11.33
CA ALA A 161 16.22 37.80 11.97
C ALA A 161 16.82 39.10 12.55
N ALA A 162 16.10 40.23 12.51
CA ALA A 162 16.63 41.53 12.94
C ALA A 162 16.26 41.96 14.38
N SER A 163 15.58 41.11 15.17
CA SER A 163 15.11 41.48 16.52
C SER A 163 15.66 40.59 17.63
N THR A 164 16.95 40.24 17.64
CA THR A 164 17.52 39.57 18.82
C THR A 164 18.99 39.94 19.09
N LYS A 165 19.15 40.81 20.09
CA LYS A 165 20.29 40.93 21.04
C LYS A 165 21.64 41.47 20.51
N ARG A 166 21.86 42.77 20.70
CA ARG A 166 23.15 43.28 21.23
C ARG A 166 23.02 43.49 22.74
N LYS A 167 23.36 42.45 23.51
CA LYS A 167 23.65 42.61 24.94
C LYS A 167 24.99 43.34 25.06
N LYS A 168 24.96 44.50 25.72
CA LYS A 168 26.10 45.26 26.23
C LYS A 168 27.04 44.31 27.00
N VAL A 169 28.25 44.10 26.52
CA VAL A 169 29.34 43.57 27.35
C VAL A 169 30.03 44.78 27.98
N ILE A 170 29.82 44.89 29.28
CA ILE A 170 30.52 45.77 30.19
C ILE A 170 31.82 45.04 30.52
N ASN A 171 32.98 45.65 30.27
CA ASN A 171 34.18 45.34 31.03
C ASN A 171 35.04 46.60 31.11
N GLY A 172 35.24 47.04 32.35
CA GLY A 172 36.00 48.24 32.67
C GLY A 172 37.49 48.05 32.49
N ASN A 173 38.17 49.14 32.19
CA ASN A 173 39.58 49.28 32.52
C ASN A 173 39.79 50.66 33.13
N ALA A 174 40.05 50.65 34.43
CA ALA A 174 40.47 51.81 35.19
C ALA A 174 42.01 51.81 35.29
N ARG A 175 42.57 53.03 35.28
CA ARG A 175 43.96 53.47 35.55
C ARG A 175 44.82 53.67 34.29
N ARG A 176 45.56 54.77 34.13
CA ARG A 176 46.08 55.74 35.13
C ARG A 176 46.40 57.09 34.46
N LYS A 177 46.12 58.19 35.16
CA LYS A 177 46.65 59.54 34.91
C LYS A 177 48.15 59.60 35.25
N LYS A 178 48.97 60.14 34.36
CA LYS A 178 49.69 61.42 34.50
C LYS A 178 50.49 61.67 33.22
#